data_AF-A0A975TYJ2-F1
#
_entry.id   AF-A0A975TYJ2-F1
#
_cell.length_a   1.000
_cell.length_b   1.000
_cell.length_c   1.000
_cell.angle_alpha   90.00
_cell.angle_beta   90.00
_cell.angle_gamma   90.00
#
_symmetry.space_group_name_H-M   'P 1'
#
loop_
_entity.id
_entity.type
_entity.pdbx_description
1 polymer ?
#
loop_
_entity_poly.entity_id
_entity_poly.type
_entity_poly.pdbx_seq_one_letter_code
_entity_poly.pdbx_strand_id
1 'polypeptide(L)'
;MVEPGLSPSAAASLIGDIFSQGVRILRKEASLAKAELSENLGRAGVALGLLVGAVVLALVALVTLAGAGVAGLVAAGWSVWLSALVVGGGLAVIAAIFATIGVRGLKPESLAPSRSIENVKRDFNVIKEQINA
;
A
#
# COMPACT_ATOMS: atom_id res chain seq x y z
N MET A 1 -64.17 26.14 -12.31
CA MET A 1 -63.45 24.92 -11.94
C MET A 1 -62.26 25.39 -11.11
N VAL A 2 -62.33 25.25 -9.78
CA VAL A 2 -61.35 25.81 -8.83
C VAL A 2 -60.19 24.83 -8.71
N GLU A 3 -58.96 25.26 -8.98
CA GLU A 3 -57.78 24.42 -8.76
C GLU A 3 -57.66 24.03 -7.29
N PRO A 4 -57.47 22.74 -6.95
CA PRO A 4 -57.29 22.34 -5.56
C PRO A 4 -55.94 22.84 -5.05
N GLY A 5 -55.97 23.70 -4.02
CA GLY A 5 -54.79 24.17 -3.31
C GLY A 5 -53.98 23.01 -2.73
N LEU A 6 -52.64 23.13 -2.81
CA LEU A 6 -51.67 22.14 -2.31
C LEU A 6 -51.99 21.75 -0.86
N SER A 7 -52.34 20.48 -0.63
CA SER A 7 -52.64 19.99 0.71
C SER A 7 -51.34 19.89 1.55
N PRO A 8 -51.38 20.12 2.87
CA PRO A 8 -50.23 19.93 3.76
C PRO A 8 -49.56 18.56 3.65
N SER A 9 -50.29 17.51 3.22
CA SER A 9 -49.72 16.18 3.03
C SER A 9 -48.91 16.04 1.73
N ALA A 10 -49.17 16.85 0.71
CA ALA A 10 -48.41 16.85 -0.54
C ALA A 10 -47.01 17.47 -0.35
N ALA A 11 -46.89 18.53 0.45
CA ALA A 11 -45.59 19.09 0.82
C ALA A 11 -44.77 18.12 1.69
N ALA A 12 -45.43 17.43 2.64
CA ALA A 12 -44.79 16.41 3.46
C ALA A 12 -44.31 15.20 2.66
N SER A 13 -45.06 14.76 1.63
CA SER A 13 -44.65 13.64 0.76
C SER A 13 -43.45 13.97 -0.11
N LEU A 14 -43.37 15.20 -0.65
CA LEU A 14 -42.21 15.66 -1.44
C LEU A 14 -40.90 15.68 -0.64
N ILE A 15 -40.96 16.12 0.62
CA ILE A 15 -39.79 16.09 1.52
C ILE A 15 -39.38 14.62 1.78
N GLY A 16 -40.35 13.75 2.07
CA GLY A 16 -40.10 12.31 2.23
C GLY A 16 -39.44 11.67 1.00
N ASP A 17 -39.88 12.06 -0.20
CA ASP A 17 -39.32 11.56 -1.45
C ASP A 17 -37.88 12.02 -1.66
N ILE A 18 -37.55 13.30 -1.41
CA ILE A 18 -36.17 13.82 -1.51
C ILE A 18 -35.23 13.12 -0.52
N PHE A 19 -35.67 12.93 0.73
CA PHE A 19 -34.88 12.17 1.72
C PHE A 19 -34.67 10.72 1.27
N SER A 20 -35.72 10.07 0.75
CA SER A 20 -35.60 8.70 0.25
C SER A 20 -34.65 8.59 -0.95
N GLN A 21 -34.62 9.60 -1.83
CA GLN A 21 -33.69 9.67 -2.96
C GLN A 21 -32.24 9.87 -2.47
N GLY A 22 -32.02 10.76 -1.51
CA GLY A 22 -30.70 10.98 -0.90
C GLY A 22 -30.15 9.69 -0.27
N VAL A 23 -30.97 8.96 0.50
CA VAL A 23 -30.58 7.67 1.09
C VAL A 23 -30.26 6.63 0.01
N ARG A 24 -31.00 6.61 -1.10
CA ARG A 24 -30.71 5.71 -2.24
C ARG A 24 -29.37 6.01 -2.89
N ILE A 25 -29.02 7.29 -3.08
CA ILE A 25 -27.73 7.71 -3.64
C ILE A 25 -26.58 7.31 -2.71
N LEU A 26 -26.69 7.60 -1.42
CA LEU A 26 -25.66 7.24 -0.43
C LEU A 26 -25.40 5.72 -0.39
N ARG A 27 -26.46 4.91 -0.41
CA ARG A 27 -26.33 3.45 -0.47
C ARG A 27 -25.65 3.00 -1.77
N LYS A 28 -25.98 3.65 -2.88
CA LYS A 28 -25.36 3.36 -4.18
C LYS A 28 -23.87 3.69 -4.18
N GLU A 29 -23.47 4.87 -3.71
CA GLU A 29 -22.05 5.24 -3.61
C GLU A 29 -21.29 4.33 -2.66
N ALA A 30 -21.88 3.99 -1.50
CA ALA A 30 -21.27 3.03 -0.59
C ALA A 30 -21.10 1.64 -1.24
N SER A 31 -22.08 1.18 -2.04
CA SER A 31 -21.97 -0.08 -2.77
C SER A 31 -20.91 -0.04 -3.86
N LEU A 32 -20.76 1.10 -4.55
CA LEU A 32 -19.76 1.31 -5.59
C LEU A 32 -18.36 1.36 -4.98
N ALA A 33 -18.16 2.15 -3.92
CA ALA A 33 -16.91 2.22 -3.19
C ALA A 33 -16.50 0.85 -2.63
N LYS A 34 -17.46 0.05 -2.15
CA LYS A 34 -17.21 -1.32 -1.72
C LYS A 34 -16.78 -2.23 -2.89
N ALA A 35 -17.41 -2.11 -4.05
CA ALA A 35 -17.05 -2.88 -5.24
C ALA A 35 -15.63 -2.52 -5.72
N GLU A 36 -15.32 -1.23 -5.82
CA GLU A 36 -14.00 -0.73 -6.21
C GLU A 36 -12.92 -1.15 -5.20
N LEU A 37 -13.20 -1.07 -3.89
CA LEU A 37 -12.30 -1.56 -2.85
C LEU A 37 -12.06 -3.07 -3.01
N SER A 38 -13.10 -3.86 -3.25
CA SER A 38 -12.97 -5.31 -3.46
C SER A 38 -12.13 -5.63 -4.70
N GLU A 39 -12.32 -4.90 -5.79
CA GLU A 39 -11.54 -5.07 -7.01
C GLU A 39 -10.06 -4.69 -6.78
N ASN A 40 -9.81 -3.55 -6.12
CA ASN A 40 -8.48 -3.09 -5.76
C ASN A 40 -7.77 -4.10 -4.83
N LEU A 41 -8.48 -4.65 -3.85
CA LEU A 41 -7.95 -5.71 -2.97
C LEU A 41 -7.63 -6.99 -3.74
N GLY A 42 -8.48 -7.39 -4.70
CA GLY A 42 -8.22 -8.54 -5.55
C GLY A 42 -6.94 -8.35 -6.40
N ARG A 43 -6.81 -7.20 -7.05
CA ARG A 43 -5.62 -6.84 -7.84
C ARG A 43 -4.36 -6.78 -6.97
N ALA A 44 -4.45 -6.15 -5.80
CA ALA A 44 -3.36 -6.12 -4.83
C ALA A 44 -2.98 -7.53 -4.36
N GLY A 45 -3.96 -8.41 -4.12
CA GLY A 45 -3.74 -9.80 -3.75
C GLY A 45 -2.97 -10.59 -4.81
N VAL A 46 -3.34 -10.44 -6.09
CA VAL A 46 -2.60 -11.07 -7.20
C VAL A 46 -1.17 -10.51 -7.29
N ALA A 47 -1.00 -9.19 -7.20
CA ALA A 47 0.32 -8.56 -7.24
C ALA A 47 1.21 -9.03 -6.08
N LEU A 48 0.68 -9.10 -4.86
CA LEU A 48 1.38 -9.64 -3.70
C LEU A 48 1.73 -11.12 -3.88
N GLY A 49 0.82 -11.93 -4.42
CA GLY A 49 1.07 -13.32 -4.75
C GLY A 49 2.22 -13.51 -5.74
N LEU A 50 2.25 -12.71 -6.81
CA LEU A 50 3.35 -12.70 -7.78
C LEU A 50 4.67 -12.27 -7.15
N LEU A 51 4.67 -11.25 -6.29
CA LEU A 51 5.87 -10.80 -5.58
C LEU A 51 6.42 -11.88 -4.65
N VAL A 52 5.56 -12.56 -3.89
CA VAL A 52 5.97 -13.69 -3.04
C VAL A 52 6.58 -14.82 -3.90
N GLY A 53 5.92 -15.18 -5.01
CA GLY A 53 6.43 -16.17 -5.95
C GLY A 53 7.80 -15.78 -6.53
N ALA A 54 7.97 -14.51 -6.91
CA ALA A 54 9.23 -13.99 -7.41
C ALA A 54 10.36 -14.06 -6.37
N VAL A 55 10.08 -13.73 -5.10
CA VAL A 55 11.06 -13.85 -4.01
C VAL A 55 11.48 -15.30 -3.81
N VAL A 56 10.53 -16.25 -3.81
CA VAL A 56 10.85 -17.68 -3.68
C VAL A 56 11.73 -18.16 -4.84
N LEU A 57 11.38 -17.83 -6.08
CA LEU A 57 12.19 -18.20 -7.25
C LEU A 57 13.56 -17.54 -7.21
N ALA A 58 13.66 -16.28 -6.79
CA ALA A 58 14.93 -15.58 -6.64
C ALA A 58 15.82 -16.24 -5.59
N LEU A 59 15.27 -16.73 -4.47
CA LEU A 59 16.03 -17.47 -3.46
C LEU A 59 16.55 -18.81 -4.00
N VAL A 60 15.72 -19.56 -4.73
CA VAL A 60 16.14 -20.82 -5.38
C VAL A 60 17.25 -20.57 -6.39
N ALA A 61 17.10 -19.55 -7.23
CA ALA A 61 18.11 -19.15 -8.19
C ALA A 61 19.41 -18.70 -7.49
N LEU A 62 19.31 -17.92 -6.41
CA LEU A 62 20.46 -17.45 -5.65
C LEU A 62 21.26 -18.61 -5.05
N VAL A 63 20.60 -19.58 -4.42
CA VAL A 63 21.26 -20.78 -3.86
C VAL A 63 21.91 -21.60 -4.96
N THR A 64 21.21 -21.77 -6.09
CA THR A 64 21.74 -22.52 -7.25
C THR A 64 22.98 -21.83 -7.84
N LEU A 65 22.93 -20.51 -8.02
CA LEU A 65 24.05 -19.71 -8.52
C LEU A 65 25.22 -19.67 -7.54
N ALA A 66 24.95 -19.60 -6.23
CA ALA A 66 25.98 -19.71 -5.21
C ALA A 66 26.71 -21.05 -5.30
N GLY A 67 25.97 -22.16 -5.41
CA GLY A 67 26.54 -23.49 -5.63
C GLY A 67 27.35 -23.58 -6.93
N ALA A 68 26.83 -23.01 -8.02
CA ALA A 68 27.55 -22.95 -9.30
C ALA A 68 28.85 -22.14 -9.19
N GLY A 69 28.84 -21.02 -8.47
CA GLY A 69 30.04 -20.21 -8.21
C GLY A 69 31.09 -20.98 -7.41
N VAL A 70 30.67 -21.71 -6.36
CA VAL A 70 31.58 -22.57 -5.58
C VAL A 70 32.17 -23.66 -6.47
N ALA A 71 31.34 -24.36 -7.24
CA ALA A 71 31.81 -25.39 -8.16
C ALA A 71 32.76 -24.84 -9.22
N GLY A 72 32.50 -23.63 -9.75
CA GLY A 72 33.37 -22.97 -10.72
C GLY A 72 34.76 -22.64 -10.16
N LEU A 73 34.84 -22.15 -8.91
CA LEU A 73 36.13 -21.88 -8.25
C LEU A 73 36.88 -23.18 -7.95
N VAL A 74 36.17 -24.23 -7.52
CA VAL A 74 36.78 -25.56 -7.34
C VAL A 74 37.35 -26.08 -8.66
N ALA A 75 36.61 -25.95 -9.76
CA ALA A 75 37.09 -26.31 -11.10
C ALA A 75 38.29 -25.48 -11.56
N ALA A 76 38.44 -24.26 -11.05
CA ALA A 76 39.61 -23.40 -11.25
C ALA A 76 40.81 -23.78 -10.33
N GLY A 77 40.73 -24.87 -9.58
CA GLY A 77 41.81 -25.39 -8.73
C GLY A 77 41.80 -24.91 -7.28
N TRP A 78 40.76 -24.18 -6.86
CA TRP A 78 40.62 -23.76 -5.46
C TRP A 78 40.14 -24.92 -4.59
N SER A 79 40.47 -24.89 -3.29
CA SER A 79 39.88 -25.84 -2.34
C SER A 79 38.38 -25.57 -2.15
N VAL A 80 37.62 -26.61 -1.81
CA VAL A 80 36.17 -26.53 -1.60
C VAL A 80 35.82 -25.50 -0.51
N TRP A 81 36.56 -25.51 0.61
CA TRP A 81 36.30 -24.63 1.74
C TRP A 81 36.60 -23.16 1.41
N LEU A 82 37.70 -22.87 0.68
CA LEU A 82 38.01 -21.51 0.25
C LEU A 82 36.98 -20.98 -0.74
N SER A 83 36.58 -21.82 -1.70
CA SER A 83 35.56 -21.47 -2.69
C SER A 83 34.24 -21.09 -2.03
N ALA A 84 33.79 -21.90 -1.06
CA ALA A 84 32.59 -21.61 -0.27
C ALA A 84 32.70 -20.32 0.54
N LEU A 85 33.85 -20.06 1.17
CA LEU A 85 34.07 -18.83 1.93
C LEU A 85 34.08 -17.58 1.04
N VAL A 86 34.68 -17.63 -0.14
CA VAL A 86 34.73 -16.47 -1.05
C VAL A 86 33.33 -16.15 -1.59
N VAL A 87 32.62 -17.16 -2.10
CA VAL A 87 31.27 -16.96 -2.65
C VAL A 87 30.29 -16.56 -1.56
N GLY A 88 30.29 -17.27 -0.43
CA GLY A 88 29.45 -16.97 0.71
C GLY A 88 29.76 -15.61 1.33
N GLY A 89 31.04 -15.26 1.45
CA GLY A 89 31.50 -13.95 1.92
C GLY A 89 31.05 -12.82 1.00
N GLY A 90 31.16 -12.99 -0.32
CA GLY A 90 30.64 -12.02 -1.30
C GLY A 90 29.13 -11.82 -1.18
N LEU A 91 28.37 -12.91 -1.05
CA LEU A 91 26.92 -12.83 -0.83
C LEU A 91 26.57 -12.17 0.51
N ALA A 92 27.33 -12.42 1.57
CA ALA A 92 27.13 -11.77 2.86
C ALA A 92 27.35 -10.25 2.80
N VAL A 93 28.34 -9.79 2.03
CA VAL A 93 28.57 -8.35 1.79
C VAL A 93 27.39 -7.74 1.04
N ILE A 94 26.91 -8.38 -0.02
CA ILE A 94 25.73 -7.90 -0.77
C ILE A 94 24.50 -7.86 0.13
N ALA A 95 24.27 -8.90 0.94
CA ALA A 95 23.18 -8.97 1.89
C ALA A 95 23.24 -7.85 2.94
N ALA A 96 24.44 -7.54 3.45
CA ALA A 96 24.64 -6.42 4.37
C ALA A 96 24.28 -5.07 3.71
N ILE A 97 24.67 -4.85 2.45
CA ILE A 97 24.30 -3.64 1.70
C ILE A 97 22.78 -3.55 1.59
N PHE A 98 22.11 -4.61 1.15
CA PHE A 98 20.65 -4.63 1.03
C PHE A 98 19.96 -4.39 2.37
N ALA A 99 20.45 -5.00 3.45
CA ALA A 99 19.92 -4.78 4.79
C ALA A 99 20.05 -3.31 5.22
N THR A 100 21.22 -2.68 4.99
CA THR A 100 21.41 -1.27 5.35
C THR A 100 20.50 -0.33 4.56
N ILE A 101 20.31 -0.58 3.25
CA ILE A 101 19.40 0.21 2.41
C ILE A 101 17.96 0.01 2.87
N GLY A 102 17.54 -1.25 3.07
CA GLY A 102 16.19 -1.60 3.50
C GLY A 102 15.84 -0.98 4.85
N VAL A 103 16.72 -1.10 5.86
CA VAL A 103 16.52 -0.50 7.19
C VAL A 103 16.40 1.02 7.10
N ARG A 104 17.16 1.68 6.22
CA ARG A 104 17.04 3.14 6.01
C ARG A 104 15.71 3.53 5.36
N GLY A 105 15.17 2.69 4.48
CA GLY A 105 13.87 2.91 3.83
C GLY A 105 12.68 2.78 4.78
N LEU A 106 12.81 1.98 5.85
CA LEU A 106 11.74 1.75 6.83
C LEU A 106 11.68 2.79 7.96
N LYS A 107 12.57 3.79 7.95
CA LYS A 107 12.59 4.83 8.97
C LYS A 107 11.28 5.63 8.97
N PRO A 108 10.67 5.93 10.15
CA PRO A 108 9.43 6.68 10.23
C PRO A 108 9.48 8.02 9.48
N GLU A 109 10.64 8.68 9.46
CA GLU A 109 10.84 9.94 8.75
C GLU A 109 10.75 9.79 7.22
N SER A 110 11.03 8.59 6.69
CA SER A 110 10.92 8.25 5.26
C SER A 110 9.51 7.76 4.89
N LEU A 111 8.73 7.29 5.85
CA LEU A 111 7.38 6.74 5.66
C LEU A 111 6.26 7.72 5.98
N ALA A 112 6.54 8.73 6.79
CA ALA A 112 5.60 9.78 7.13
C ALA A 112 5.46 10.78 5.96
N PRO A 113 4.24 11.09 5.49
CA PRO A 113 4.05 12.11 4.47
C PRO A 113 4.35 13.49 5.06
N SER A 114 5.59 13.93 4.91
CA SER A 114 6.13 15.16 5.53
C SER A 114 5.27 16.39 5.23
N ARG A 115 4.83 16.54 3.97
CA ARG A 115 3.98 17.66 3.53
C ARG A 115 2.55 17.59 4.07
N SER A 116 1.94 16.40 4.12
CA SER A 116 0.58 16.25 4.62
C SER A 116 0.50 16.52 6.13
N ILE A 117 1.51 16.08 6.88
CA ILE A 117 1.63 16.36 8.31
C ILE A 117 1.85 17.84 8.58
N GLU A 118 2.65 18.51 7.74
CA GLU A 118 2.93 19.95 7.85
C GLU A 118 1.69 20.80 7.53
N ASN A 119 0.91 20.41 6.53
CA ASN A 119 -0.36 21.07 6.20
C ASN A 119 -1.39 20.92 7.32
N VAL A 120 -1.56 19.71 7.88
CA VAL A 120 -2.47 19.49 9.01
C VAL A 120 -2.03 20.31 10.24
N LYS A 121 -0.72 20.38 10.53
CA LYS A 121 -0.21 21.25 11.61
C LYS A 121 -0.52 22.73 11.37
N ARG A 122 -0.38 23.21 10.12
CA ARG A 122 -0.69 24.59 9.76
C ARG A 122 -2.17 24.88 9.97
N ASP A 123 -3.06 23.97 9.57
CA ASP A 123 -4.51 24.12 9.75
C ASP A 123 -4.90 24.17 11.24
N PHE A 124 -4.28 23.35 12.09
CA PHE A 124 -4.49 23.41 13.55
C PHE A 124 -4.02 24.72 14.18
N ASN A 125 -2.93 25.31 13.68
CA ASN A 125 -2.42 26.58 14.18
C ASN A 125 -3.37 27.74 13.81
N VAL A 126 -3.92 27.74 12.59
CA VAL A 126 -4.91 28.73 12.16
C VAL A 126 -6.18 28.65 12.99
N ILE A 127 -6.66 27.44 13.30
CA ILE A 127 -7.83 27.25 14.17
C ILE A 127 -7.54 27.74 15.60
N LYS A 128 -6.33 27.50 16.14
CA LYS A 128 -5.94 28.02 17.46
C LYS A 128 -5.86 29.54 17.50
N GLU A 129 -5.36 30.18 16.44
CA GLU A 129 -5.34 31.64 16.33
C GLU A 129 -6.76 32.22 16.29
N GLN A 130 -7.71 31.54 15.63
CA GLN A 130 -9.12 31.97 15.60
C GLN A 130 -9.87 31.79 16.93
N ILE A 131 -9.45 30.85 17.78
CA ILE A 131 -10.10 30.62 19.09
C ILE A 131 -9.52 31.56 20.16
N ASN A 132 -8.27 32.02 19.97
CA ASN A 132 -7.58 32.93 20.88
C ASN A 132 -7.66 34.42 20.46
N ALA A 133 -8.33 34.73 19.34
CA ALA A 133 -8.63 36.08 18.85
C ALA A 133 -10.08 36.47 19.16
#